data_AF-A0A1B6FUA6-F1
#
_entry.id   AF-A0A1B6FUA6-F1
#
_cell.length_a   1.000
_cell.length_b   1.000
_cell.length_c   1.000
_cell.angle_alpha   90.00
_cell.angle_beta   90.00
_cell.angle_gamma   90.00
#
_symmetry.space_group_name_H-M   'P 1'
#
loop_
_entity.id
_entity.type
_entity.pdbx_description
1 polymer ?
#
loop_
_entity_poly.entity_id
_entity_poly.type
_entity_poly.pdbx_seq_one_letter_code
_entity_poly.pdbx_strand_id
1 'polypeptide(L)'
;STVKLTYGGKTHFEDVYILANLKVPLLGRVGISAFSLLTTICELQSTTVWRAKYPDLFTGLGNFKEAYLIKLKPNAKPFAISSTRRVLIPLQDKVKDELDRMVSMGVIVEATEWCSPIVVVPKKNGDVRLCIDFTELNKYIERERIILPSVDETLAQITNAKVFTKLDTNSGFWQVSLDERTARLTTFITPFGRFYCKRLPFGITSAPEHFQRKIQRILEGCDGVVNMTDDICVYGSNQDEHNQRLDKVLRRLASERVTLNQEKCVWKIFHKIFGTFNRKWSFTTRPR
;
A
#
# COMPACT_ATOMS: atom_id res chain seq x y z
N SER A 1 36.46 -10.62 9.64
CA SER A 1 37.46 -9.60 10.00
C SER A 1 36.98 -8.25 9.51
N THR A 2 37.11 -7.19 10.30
CA THR A 2 36.80 -5.82 9.84
C THR A 2 37.88 -5.36 8.86
N VAL A 3 37.50 -5.03 7.63
CA VAL A 3 38.44 -4.66 6.56
C VAL A 3 38.20 -3.20 6.16
N LYS A 4 39.30 -2.47 5.96
CA LYS A 4 39.29 -1.13 5.39
C LYS A 4 39.16 -1.21 3.87
N LEU A 5 38.07 -0.70 3.34
CA LEU A 5 37.76 -0.66 1.91
C LEU A 5 37.94 0.78 1.41
N THR A 6 38.58 0.97 0.26
CA THR A 6 38.83 2.30 -0.31
C THR A 6 38.48 2.31 -1.80
N TYR A 7 37.61 3.24 -2.22
CA TYR A 7 37.22 3.41 -3.61
C TYR A 7 36.86 4.88 -3.89
N GLY A 8 37.33 5.43 -5.02
CA GLY A 8 37.00 6.80 -5.44
C GLY A 8 37.36 7.89 -4.42
N GLY A 9 38.44 7.72 -3.65
CA GLY A 9 38.86 8.64 -2.59
C GLY A 9 38.07 8.55 -1.28
N LYS A 10 37.06 7.67 -1.21
CA LYS A 10 36.28 7.40 0.00
C LYS A 10 36.78 6.14 0.69
N THR A 11 36.72 6.11 2.02
CA THR A 11 37.14 4.98 2.86
C THR A 11 35.95 4.51 3.72
N HIS A 12 35.71 3.20 3.79
CA HIS A 12 34.69 2.59 4.63
C HIS A 12 35.23 1.33 5.33
N PHE A 13 34.75 1.05 6.54
CA PHE A 13 35.12 -0.15 7.30
C PHE A 13 33.91 -1.08 7.38
N GLU A 14 34.08 -2.32 6.94
CA GLU A 14 33.00 -3.32 6.94
C GLU A 14 33.52 -4.67 7.44
N ASP A 15 32.67 -5.40 8.14
CA ASP A 15 32.97 -6.75 8.60
C ASP A 15 32.84 -7.73 7.43
N VAL A 16 33.97 -8.27 6.99
CA VAL A 16 34.04 -9.23 5.90
C VAL A 16 34.14 -10.64 6.45
N TYR A 17 33.30 -11.53 5.92
CA TYR A 17 33.29 -12.95 6.22
C TYR A 17 33.83 -13.72 5.01
N ILE A 18 34.85 -14.56 5.23
CA ILE A 18 35.38 -15.43 4.18
C ILE A 18 34.48 -16.67 4.11
N LEU A 19 33.74 -16.81 3.02
CA LEU A 19 32.87 -17.95 2.77
C LEU A 19 33.43 -18.74 1.58
N ALA A 20 33.66 -20.04 1.77
CA ALA A 20 34.04 -20.92 0.67
C ALA A 20 32.88 -21.02 -0.34
N ASN A 21 33.20 -20.92 -1.64
CA ASN A 21 32.25 -20.99 -2.76
C ASN A 21 31.19 -19.87 -2.81
N LEU A 22 31.54 -18.65 -2.40
CA LEU A 22 30.66 -17.49 -2.54
C LEU A 22 30.40 -17.17 -4.04
N LYS A 23 29.13 -17.21 -4.46
CA LYS A 23 28.68 -16.91 -5.84
C LYS A 23 28.03 -15.53 -5.99
N VAL A 24 28.12 -14.66 -4.98
CA VAL A 24 27.34 -13.41 -4.83
C VAL A 24 28.21 -12.26 -4.29
N PRO A 25 27.81 -10.98 -4.50
CA PRO A 25 28.69 -9.81 -4.36
C PRO A 25 29.25 -9.59 -2.95
N LEU A 26 30.49 -9.08 -2.93
CA LEU A 26 31.36 -8.88 -1.77
C LEU A 26 30.96 -7.71 -0.85
N LEU A 27 30.11 -6.79 -1.31
CA LEU A 27 29.76 -5.56 -0.58
C LEU A 27 28.28 -5.56 -0.19
N GLY A 28 28.00 -5.30 1.08
CA GLY A 28 26.64 -5.07 1.56
C GLY A 28 26.07 -3.73 1.08
N ARG A 29 24.77 -3.52 1.32
CA ARG A 29 24.08 -2.25 0.99
C ARG A 29 24.79 -1.02 1.59
N VAL A 30 25.37 -1.18 2.77
CA VAL A 30 26.08 -0.11 3.50
C VAL A 30 27.36 0.27 2.75
N GLY A 31 28.19 -0.71 2.38
CA GLY A 31 29.40 -0.47 1.58
C GLY A 31 29.11 0.16 0.23
N ILE A 32 28.09 -0.32 -0.50
CA ILE A 32 27.71 0.24 -1.81
C ILE A 32 27.27 1.71 -1.70
N SER A 33 26.51 2.04 -0.64
CA SER A 33 26.10 3.41 -0.36
C SER A 33 27.27 4.30 0.04
N ALA A 34 28.20 3.79 0.85
CA ALA A 34 29.38 4.52 1.32
C ALA A 34 30.30 4.93 0.17
N PHE A 35 30.45 4.07 -0.85
CA PHE A 35 31.27 4.34 -2.03
C PHE A 35 30.53 5.08 -3.14
N SER A 36 29.24 5.41 -2.96
CA SER A 36 28.40 6.02 -4.00
C SER A 36 28.40 5.23 -5.32
N LEU A 37 28.58 3.91 -5.23
CA LEU A 37 28.63 2.99 -6.38
C LEU A 37 27.26 2.85 -7.06
N LEU A 38 26.20 3.28 -6.38
CA LEU A 38 24.87 3.48 -6.92
C LEU A 38 24.51 4.96 -6.83
N THR A 39 24.46 5.62 -7.97
CA THR A 39 23.80 6.93 -8.07
C THR A 39 22.32 6.67 -8.33
N THR A 40 21.49 6.71 -7.28
CA THR A 40 20.05 6.84 -7.47
C THR A 40 19.81 8.25 -7.98
N ILE A 41 19.83 8.45 -9.29
CA ILE A 41 19.38 9.69 -9.92
C ILE A 41 17.86 9.70 -9.77
N CYS A 42 17.37 10.07 -8.59
CA CYS A 42 15.99 10.49 -8.39
C CYS A 42 15.87 11.86 -9.03
N GLU A 43 15.43 11.91 -10.28
CA GLU A 43 15.19 13.17 -10.97
C GLU A 43 13.95 13.85 -10.35
N LEU A 44 14.20 14.69 -9.33
CA LEU A 44 13.21 15.50 -8.59
C LEU A 44 12.33 16.36 -9.51
N GLN A 45 12.73 16.61 -10.75
CA GLN A 45 11.96 17.40 -11.72
C GLN A 45 10.70 16.71 -12.24
N SER A 46 10.59 15.38 -12.14
CA SER A 46 9.44 14.67 -12.71
C SER A 46 8.16 14.77 -11.88
N THR A 47 8.25 14.98 -10.57
CA THR A 47 7.07 14.93 -9.68
C THR A 47 6.15 16.13 -9.90
N THR A 48 6.73 17.29 -10.20
CA THR A 48 6.01 18.55 -10.40
C THR A 48 5.14 18.54 -11.65
N VAL A 49 5.61 17.91 -12.74
CA VAL A 49 4.90 17.88 -14.03
C VAL A 49 3.62 17.04 -13.94
N TRP A 50 3.69 15.83 -13.38
CA TRP A 50 2.53 14.94 -13.29
C TRP A 50 1.48 15.46 -12.32
N ARG A 51 1.91 16.09 -11.23
CA ARG A 51 1.01 16.75 -10.28
C ARG A 51 0.26 17.91 -10.92
N ALA A 52 0.95 18.75 -11.69
CA ALA A 52 0.31 19.85 -12.39
C ALA A 52 -0.71 19.35 -13.45
N LYS A 53 -0.40 18.23 -14.11
CA LYS A 53 -1.28 17.63 -15.11
C LYS A 53 -2.50 16.91 -14.51
N TYR A 54 -2.33 16.27 -13.36
CA TYR A 54 -3.36 15.47 -12.68
C TYR A 54 -3.49 15.85 -11.19
N PRO A 55 -3.94 17.08 -10.87
CA PRO A 55 -4.01 17.55 -9.49
C PRO A 55 -4.98 16.72 -8.62
N ASP A 56 -6.06 16.21 -9.22
CA ASP A 56 -7.09 15.42 -8.56
C ASP A 56 -6.54 14.10 -8.00
N LEU A 57 -5.48 13.54 -8.61
CA LEU A 57 -4.85 12.31 -8.12
C LEU A 57 -4.14 12.51 -6.78
N PHE A 58 -3.81 13.74 -6.39
CA PHE A 58 -3.00 14.02 -5.20
C PHE A 58 -3.78 14.81 -4.15
N THR A 59 -5.10 14.95 -4.32
CA THR A 59 -5.95 15.79 -3.46
C THR A 59 -7.04 14.95 -2.81
N GLY A 60 -7.12 15.01 -1.48
CA GLY A 60 -8.14 14.30 -0.71
C GLY A 60 -7.91 12.78 -0.59
N LEU A 61 -8.92 12.09 -0.06
CA LEU A 61 -8.86 10.64 0.19
C LEU A 61 -9.13 9.80 -1.06
N GLY A 62 -9.86 10.34 -2.04
CA GLY A 62 -10.37 9.57 -3.17
C GLY A 62 -11.71 8.88 -2.89
N ASN A 63 -12.40 8.51 -3.96
CA ASN A 63 -13.67 7.80 -3.87
C ASN A 63 -13.93 7.05 -5.16
N PHE A 64 -13.68 5.74 -5.17
CA PHE A 64 -14.04 4.91 -6.31
C PHE A 64 -15.51 5.05 -6.64
N LYS A 65 -15.85 5.02 -7.93
CA LYS A 65 -17.24 5.18 -8.40
C LYS A 65 -18.19 4.12 -7.84
N GLU A 66 -17.72 2.87 -7.80
CA GLU A 66 -18.53 1.75 -7.35
C GLU A 66 -18.35 1.49 -5.85
N ALA A 67 -19.47 1.34 -5.14
CA ALA A 67 -19.46 0.90 -3.76
C ALA A 67 -19.21 -0.62 -3.67
N TYR A 68 -18.54 -1.04 -2.61
CA TYR A 68 -18.32 -2.45 -2.32
C TYR A 68 -19.45 -3.01 -1.46
N LEU A 69 -20.03 -4.12 -1.95
CA LEU A 69 -21.03 -4.89 -1.23
C LEU A 69 -20.35 -6.09 -0.54
N ILE A 70 -20.34 -6.11 0.79
CA ILE A 70 -19.82 -7.25 1.54
C ILE A 70 -20.81 -8.40 1.43
N LYS A 71 -20.43 -9.46 0.71
CA LYS A 71 -21.25 -10.67 0.54
C LYS A 71 -21.06 -11.60 1.74
N LEU A 72 -22.17 -12.05 2.31
CA LEU A 72 -22.21 -13.02 3.39
C LEU A 72 -22.68 -14.37 2.85
N LYS A 73 -22.18 -15.45 3.46
CA LYS A 73 -22.64 -16.81 3.20
C LYS A 73 -24.12 -16.94 3.62
N PRO A 74 -24.90 -17.82 2.98
CA PRO A 74 -26.32 -17.99 3.29
C PRO A 74 -26.63 -18.36 4.75
N ASN A 75 -25.67 -18.98 5.46
CA ASN A 75 -25.79 -19.40 6.85
C ASN A 75 -25.20 -18.39 7.87
N ALA A 76 -25.01 -17.14 7.46
CA ALA A 76 -24.45 -16.11 8.33
C ALA A 76 -25.34 -15.87 9.56
N LYS A 77 -24.72 -15.90 10.74
CA LYS A 77 -25.40 -15.63 12.01
C LYS A 77 -25.01 -14.26 12.56
N PRO A 78 -25.97 -13.50 13.11
CA PRO A 78 -25.67 -12.28 13.83
C PRO A 78 -24.69 -12.46 14.98
N PHE A 79 -23.74 -11.54 15.06
CA PHE A 79 -22.78 -11.46 16.16
C PHE A 79 -22.73 -10.02 16.68
N ALA A 80 -22.85 -9.87 18.00
CA ALA A 80 -22.71 -8.59 18.67
C ALA A 80 -22.13 -8.81 20.06
N ILE A 81 -21.06 -8.08 20.38
CA ILE A 81 -20.61 -7.96 21.77
C ILE A 81 -21.34 -6.82 22.47
N SER A 82 -21.57 -6.98 23.77
CA SER A 82 -22.19 -5.94 24.60
C SER A 82 -21.16 -5.00 25.23
N SER A 83 -19.93 -5.45 25.44
CA SER A 83 -18.88 -4.71 26.14
C SER A 83 -17.63 -4.47 25.29
N THR A 84 -17.03 -3.31 25.47
CA THR A 84 -15.78 -2.93 24.79
C THR A 84 -14.58 -3.60 25.44
N ARG A 85 -13.55 -3.92 24.67
CA ARG A 85 -12.23 -4.24 25.26
C ARG A 85 -11.71 -3.03 26.03
N ARG A 86 -11.06 -3.27 27.18
CA ARG A 86 -10.51 -2.20 28.02
C ARG A 86 -9.43 -1.42 27.25
N VAL A 87 -9.62 -0.12 27.13
CA VAL A 87 -8.59 0.81 26.62
C VAL A 87 -7.80 1.35 27.80
N LEU A 88 -6.47 1.35 27.68
CA LEU A 88 -5.59 1.92 28.70
C LEU A 88 -5.91 3.41 28.89
N ILE A 89 -6.01 3.86 30.14
CA ILE A 89 -6.38 5.25 30.49
C ILE A 89 -5.52 6.28 29.72
N PRO A 90 -4.18 6.14 29.61
CA PRO A 90 -3.36 7.12 28.88
C PRO A 90 -3.61 7.17 27.36
N LEU A 91 -4.32 6.20 26.79
CA LEU A 91 -4.62 6.14 25.36
C LEU A 91 -6.05 6.61 25.05
N GLN A 92 -6.88 6.86 26.05
CA GLN A 92 -8.29 7.18 25.85
C GLN A 92 -8.48 8.46 25.04
N ASP A 93 -7.76 9.53 25.37
CA ASP A 93 -7.84 10.80 24.64
C ASP A 93 -7.44 10.62 23.17
N LYS A 94 -6.33 9.90 22.93
CA LYS A 94 -5.86 9.60 21.57
C LYS A 94 -6.84 8.74 20.76
N VAL A 95 -7.55 7.83 21.43
CA VAL A 95 -8.60 7.03 20.79
C VAL A 95 -9.77 7.93 20.39
N LYS A 96 -10.17 8.86 21.26
CA LYS A 96 -11.22 9.83 20.97
C LYS A 96 -10.83 10.75 19.81
N ASP A 97 -9.62 11.31 19.83
CA ASP A 97 -9.10 12.16 18.76
C ASP A 97 -9.10 11.44 17.41
N GLU A 98 -8.71 10.16 17.39
CA GLU A 98 -8.73 9.35 16.17
C GLU A 98 -10.16 9.04 15.69
N LEU A 99 -11.11 8.82 16.60
CA LEU A 99 -12.53 8.65 16.25
C LEU A 99 -13.10 9.94 15.64
N ASP A 100 -12.86 11.09 16.28
CA ASP A 100 -13.32 12.40 15.81
C ASP A 100 -12.71 12.73 14.44
N ARG A 101 -11.44 12.38 14.22
CA ARG A 101 -10.78 12.46 12.91
C ARG A 101 -11.43 11.54 11.87
N MET A 102 -11.77 10.30 12.22
CA MET A 102 -12.43 9.38 11.30
C MET A 102 -13.88 9.82 10.96
N VAL A 103 -14.60 10.41 11.92
CA VAL A 103 -15.94 10.98 11.72
C VAL A 103 -15.86 12.21 10.81
N SER A 104 -14.96 13.15 11.08
CA SER A 104 -14.77 14.35 10.25
C SER A 104 -14.35 14.04 8.83
N MET A 105 -13.57 12.97 8.61
CA MET A 105 -13.23 12.47 7.28
C MET A 105 -14.37 11.71 6.58
N GLY A 106 -15.48 11.41 7.28
CA GLY A 106 -16.59 10.62 6.75
C GLY A 106 -16.26 9.14 6.54
N VAL A 107 -15.25 8.61 7.25
CA VAL A 107 -14.87 7.19 7.21
C VAL A 107 -15.82 6.36 8.07
N ILE A 108 -16.27 6.90 9.20
CA ILE A 108 -17.20 6.25 10.13
C ILE A 108 -18.38 7.17 10.48
N VAL A 109 -19.48 6.58 10.93
CA VAL A 109 -20.69 7.27 11.40
C VAL A 109 -21.27 6.55 12.61
N GLU A 110 -21.92 7.29 13.50
CA GLU A 110 -22.58 6.75 14.70
C GLU A 110 -23.62 5.67 14.37
N ALA A 111 -23.75 4.69 15.27
CA ALA A 111 -24.53 3.48 15.05
C ALA A 111 -25.23 2.99 16.34
N THR A 112 -26.16 2.04 16.18
CA THR A 112 -26.91 1.43 17.30
C THR A 112 -26.94 -0.11 17.31
N GLU A 113 -26.61 -0.80 16.21
CA GLU A 113 -26.79 -2.27 16.02
C GLU A 113 -25.49 -3.01 15.67
N TRP A 114 -25.35 -4.31 16.03
CA TRP A 114 -24.18 -5.22 15.81
C TRP A 114 -22.83 -4.64 16.26
N CYS A 115 -21.97 -5.40 16.93
CA CYS A 115 -20.76 -4.80 17.51
C CYS A 115 -19.56 -5.74 17.45
N SER A 116 -18.58 -5.36 16.64
CA SER A 116 -17.20 -5.83 16.75
C SER A 116 -16.43 -5.00 17.80
N PRO A 117 -15.49 -5.60 18.56
CA PRO A 117 -14.63 -4.83 19.46
C PRO A 117 -13.56 -4.07 18.69
N ILE A 118 -13.09 -2.96 19.24
CA ILE A 118 -11.84 -2.34 18.82
C ILE A 118 -10.63 -2.92 19.56
N VAL A 119 -9.48 -2.85 18.89
CA VAL A 119 -8.14 -3.09 19.40
C VAL A 119 -7.32 -1.84 19.11
N VAL A 120 -6.73 -1.28 20.16
CA VAL A 120 -5.93 -0.04 20.06
C VAL A 120 -4.46 -0.42 19.98
N VAL A 121 -3.79 -0.01 18.91
CA VAL A 121 -2.36 -0.29 18.69
C VAL A 121 -1.58 1.02 18.70
N PRO A 122 -0.62 1.23 19.62
CA PRO A 122 0.24 2.40 19.60
C PRO A 122 1.10 2.46 18.33
N LYS A 123 1.18 3.63 17.71
CA LYS A 123 2.12 3.94 16.62
C LYS A 123 3.45 4.40 17.20
N LYS A 124 4.53 4.30 16.41
CA LYS A 124 5.88 4.74 16.80
C LYS A 124 5.97 6.24 17.10
N ASN A 125 5.12 7.04 16.47
CA ASN A 125 5.06 8.50 16.66
C ASN A 125 4.23 8.91 17.89
N GLY A 126 3.73 7.96 18.68
CA GLY A 126 2.92 8.23 19.87
C GLY A 126 1.41 8.26 19.64
N ASP A 127 0.93 8.31 18.39
CA ASP A 127 -0.50 8.21 18.07
C ASP A 127 -1.02 6.78 18.25
N VAL A 128 -2.33 6.57 18.02
CA VAL A 128 -2.95 5.25 18.00
C VAL A 128 -3.41 4.85 16.62
N ARG A 129 -3.51 3.54 16.39
CA ARG A 129 -4.23 2.92 15.28
C ARG A 129 -5.41 2.15 15.85
N LEU A 130 -6.60 2.49 15.40
CA LEU A 130 -7.82 1.74 15.72
C LEU A 130 -7.94 0.57 14.74
N CYS A 131 -7.86 -0.64 15.27
CA CYS A 131 -8.10 -1.87 14.53
C CYS A 131 -9.44 -2.44 14.99
N ILE A 132 -10.34 -2.73 14.05
CA ILE A 132 -11.61 -3.36 14.38
C ILE A 132 -11.44 -4.88 14.25
N ASP A 133 -11.84 -5.60 15.28
CA ASP A 133 -11.77 -7.06 15.31
C ASP A 133 -12.98 -7.66 14.57
N PHE A 134 -12.81 -7.87 13.27
CA PHE A 134 -13.80 -8.51 12.41
C PHE A 134 -13.68 -10.04 12.40
N THR A 135 -13.01 -10.67 13.37
CA THR A 135 -12.78 -12.13 13.36
C THR A 135 -14.08 -12.93 13.21
N GLU A 136 -15.14 -12.58 13.93
CA GLU A 136 -16.43 -13.27 13.83
C GLU A 136 -17.14 -12.97 12.51
N LEU A 137 -17.15 -11.72 12.06
CA LEU A 137 -17.72 -11.34 10.77
C LEU A 137 -17.04 -12.07 9.61
N ASN A 138 -15.70 -12.14 9.63
CA ASN A 138 -14.88 -12.76 8.59
C ASN A 138 -15.17 -14.25 8.37
N LYS A 139 -15.70 -14.99 9.36
CA LYS A 139 -16.09 -16.40 9.19
C LYS A 139 -17.22 -16.56 8.17
N TYR A 140 -18.08 -15.56 8.09
CA TYR A 140 -19.29 -15.56 7.27
C TYR A 140 -19.15 -14.79 5.96
N ILE A 141 -18.06 -14.03 5.77
CA ILE A 141 -17.82 -13.33 4.51
C ILE A 141 -17.49 -14.33 3.39
N GLU A 142 -18.13 -14.13 2.24
CA GLU A 142 -17.76 -14.80 1.00
C GLU A 142 -16.55 -14.10 0.37
N ARG A 143 -15.40 -14.76 0.43
CA ARG A 143 -14.15 -14.23 -0.12
C ARG A 143 -14.03 -14.62 -1.59
N GLU A 144 -13.92 -13.60 -2.43
CA GLU A 144 -13.51 -13.77 -3.82
C GLU A 144 -12.04 -14.20 -3.86
N ARG A 145 -11.71 -15.23 -4.65
CA ARG A 145 -10.32 -15.63 -4.89
C ARG A 145 -9.86 -15.04 -6.22
N ILE A 146 -8.71 -14.39 -6.21
CA ILE A 146 -8.09 -13.81 -7.40
C ILE A 146 -6.72 -14.44 -7.54
N ILE A 147 -6.40 -14.83 -8.76
CA ILE A 147 -5.06 -15.31 -9.11
C ILE A 147 -4.20 -14.07 -9.32
N LEU A 148 -3.24 -13.88 -8.41
CA LEU A 148 -2.20 -12.88 -8.60
C LEU A 148 -1.10 -13.49 -9.50
N PRO A 149 -0.52 -12.70 -10.41
CA PRO A 149 0.67 -13.15 -11.12
C PRO A 149 1.77 -13.47 -10.11
N SER A 150 2.55 -14.51 -10.41
CA SER A 150 3.68 -14.85 -9.55
C SER A 150 4.76 -13.76 -9.61
N VAL A 151 5.64 -13.75 -8.61
CA VAL A 151 6.79 -12.83 -8.60
C VAL A 151 7.68 -13.09 -9.82
N ASP A 152 7.84 -14.36 -10.22
CA ASP A 152 8.67 -14.74 -11.37
C ASP A 152 8.05 -14.30 -12.70
N GLU A 153 6.73 -14.42 -12.85
CA GLU A 153 6.00 -13.90 -14.01
C GLU A 153 6.14 -12.37 -14.10
N THR A 154 5.97 -11.68 -12.97
CA THR A 154 6.14 -10.23 -12.86
C THR A 154 7.56 -9.82 -13.24
N LEU A 155 8.57 -10.54 -12.76
CA LEU A 155 9.98 -10.31 -13.07
C LEU A 155 10.27 -10.50 -14.55
N ALA A 156 9.75 -11.57 -15.15
CA ALA A 156 9.94 -11.87 -16.55
C ALA A 156 9.42 -10.74 -17.46
N GLN A 157 8.27 -10.16 -17.13
CA GLN A 157 7.68 -9.02 -17.86
C GLN A 157 8.56 -7.76 -17.85
N ILE A 158 9.41 -7.62 -16.83
CA ILE A 158 10.19 -6.41 -16.55
C ILE A 158 11.62 -6.49 -17.11
N THR A 159 12.04 -7.64 -17.66
CA THR A 159 13.43 -7.92 -18.06
C THR A 159 14.08 -6.84 -18.96
N ASN A 160 13.32 -6.23 -19.87
CA ASN A 160 13.84 -5.22 -20.81
C ASN A 160 13.59 -3.76 -20.37
N ALA A 161 13.03 -3.55 -19.19
CA ALA A 161 12.71 -2.23 -18.69
C ALA A 161 13.94 -1.51 -18.13
N LYS A 162 14.07 -0.21 -18.44
CA LYS A 162 15.16 0.65 -17.98
C LYS A 162 14.66 1.80 -17.11
N VAL A 163 13.38 2.15 -17.20
CA VAL A 163 12.77 3.26 -16.46
C VAL A 163 11.56 2.74 -15.69
N PHE A 164 11.45 3.13 -14.42
CA PHE A 164 10.42 2.67 -13.50
C PHE A 164 9.77 3.82 -12.74
N THR A 165 8.47 3.73 -12.50
CA THR A 165 7.73 4.56 -11.56
C THR A 165 6.87 3.68 -10.67
N LYS A 166 7.00 3.85 -9.36
CA LYS A 166 6.16 3.22 -8.35
C LYS A 166 5.12 4.21 -7.85
N LEU A 167 3.85 3.90 -8.03
CA LEU A 167 2.72 4.66 -7.51
C LEU A 167 2.16 3.94 -6.28
N ASP A 168 1.98 4.68 -5.19
CA ASP A 168 1.38 4.19 -3.93
C ASP A 168 -0.03 4.80 -3.82
N THR A 169 -1.05 3.95 -3.69
CA THR A 169 -2.44 4.44 -3.53
C THR A 169 -2.67 5.02 -2.14
N ASN A 170 -3.29 6.21 -2.06
CA ASN A 170 -3.50 6.89 -0.79
C ASN A 170 -4.48 6.13 0.10
N SER A 171 -4.06 5.71 1.30
CA SER A 171 -4.98 5.15 2.31
C SER A 171 -5.90 4.05 1.72
N GLY A 172 -5.33 3.19 0.87
CA GLY A 172 -5.97 2.35 -0.16
C GLY A 172 -7.43 1.98 0.06
N PHE A 173 -7.74 1.19 1.11
CA PHE A 173 -9.10 0.69 1.32
C PHE A 173 -10.12 1.79 1.62
N TRP A 174 -9.74 2.88 2.28
CA TRP A 174 -10.68 3.95 2.62
C TRP A 174 -11.18 4.74 1.40
N GLN A 175 -10.55 4.57 0.23
CA GLN A 175 -11.07 5.12 -1.01
C GLN A 175 -12.31 4.38 -1.52
N VAL A 176 -12.52 3.13 -1.07
CA VAL A 176 -13.67 2.31 -1.47
C VAL A 176 -14.83 2.57 -0.52
N SER A 177 -15.92 3.12 -1.05
CA SER A 177 -17.16 3.28 -0.28
C SER A 177 -17.85 1.92 -0.10
N LEU A 178 -18.50 1.71 1.05
CA LEU A 178 -19.34 0.54 1.29
C LEU A 178 -20.79 0.84 0.89
N ASP A 179 -21.49 -0.18 0.41
CA ASP A 179 -22.94 -0.10 0.27
C ASP A 179 -23.59 0.06 1.67
N GLU A 180 -24.55 0.97 1.80
CA GLU A 180 -25.16 1.36 3.08
C GLU A 180 -25.72 0.16 3.87
N ARG A 181 -26.28 -0.85 3.18
CA ARG A 181 -26.84 -2.03 3.86
C ARG A 181 -25.73 -2.88 4.47
N THR A 182 -24.65 -3.10 3.72
CA THR A 182 -23.52 -3.90 4.18
C THR A 182 -22.54 -3.14 5.07
N ALA A 183 -22.53 -1.81 5.00
CA ALA A 183 -21.75 -0.93 5.87
C ALA A 183 -22.08 -1.20 7.35
N ARG A 184 -23.35 -1.44 7.68
CA ARG A 184 -23.81 -1.76 9.06
C ARG A 184 -23.26 -3.07 9.62
N LEU A 185 -22.79 -3.98 8.77
CA LEU A 185 -22.09 -5.20 9.23
C LEU A 185 -20.74 -4.86 9.88
N THR A 186 -20.18 -3.69 9.53
CA THR A 186 -18.90 -3.23 10.07
C THR A 186 -19.04 -2.44 11.37
N THR A 187 -20.22 -2.45 12.00
CA THR A 187 -20.44 -1.72 13.24
C THR A 187 -19.54 -2.24 14.36
N PHE A 188 -18.92 -1.31 15.07
CA PHE A 188 -17.98 -1.56 16.14
C PHE A 188 -18.28 -0.71 17.37
N ILE A 189 -17.84 -1.19 18.53
CA ILE A 189 -18.07 -0.56 19.83
C ILE A 189 -16.75 -0.03 20.41
N THR A 190 -16.82 1.18 20.97
CA THR A 190 -15.71 1.87 21.65
C THR A 190 -16.18 2.39 23.00
N PRO A 191 -15.28 2.76 23.93
CA PRO A 191 -15.66 3.42 25.17
C PRO A 191 -16.44 4.73 24.99
N PHE A 192 -16.41 5.31 23.78
CA PHE A 192 -17.03 6.59 23.45
C PHE A 192 -18.29 6.47 22.59
N GLY A 193 -18.75 5.25 22.31
CA GLY A 193 -19.94 5.02 21.49
C GLY A 193 -19.76 3.91 20.45
N ARG A 194 -20.78 3.75 19.61
CA ARG A 194 -20.84 2.77 18.53
C ARG A 194 -20.80 3.48 17.19
N PHE A 195 -20.07 2.90 16.24
CA PHE A 195 -19.89 3.47 14.92
C PHE A 195 -19.86 2.36 13.86
N TYR A 196 -20.27 2.65 12.63
CA TYR A 196 -20.07 1.78 11.48
C TYR A 196 -19.20 2.47 10.43
N CYS A 197 -18.53 1.71 9.59
CA CYS A 197 -17.67 2.26 8.54
C CYS A 197 -18.47 2.54 7.27
N LYS A 198 -18.38 3.76 6.73
CA LYS A 198 -18.88 4.12 5.39
C LYS A 198 -17.89 3.78 4.28
N ARG A 199 -16.62 3.64 4.63
CA ARG A 199 -15.54 3.24 3.74
C ARG A 199 -15.02 1.86 4.15
N LEU A 200 -14.46 1.11 3.21
CA LEU A 200 -13.96 -0.25 3.43
C LEU A 200 -12.87 -0.25 4.52
N PRO A 201 -13.13 -0.84 5.70
CA PRO A 201 -12.17 -0.83 6.79
C PRO A 201 -11.09 -1.90 6.60
N PHE A 202 -9.95 -1.68 7.24
CA PHE A 202 -8.94 -2.72 7.40
C PHE A 202 -9.47 -3.86 8.29
N GLY A 203 -9.01 -5.09 8.03
CA GLY A 203 -9.37 -6.27 8.82
C GLY A 203 -10.49 -7.13 8.22
N ILE A 204 -11.20 -6.64 7.20
CA ILE A 204 -12.16 -7.43 6.42
C ILE A 204 -11.40 -8.39 5.50
N THR A 205 -11.73 -9.69 5.57
CA THR A 205 -10.96 -10.74 4.89
C THR A 205 -11.01 -10.69 3.36
N SER A 206 -12.03 -10.04 2.78
CA SER A 206 -12.22 -9.92 1.33
C SER A 206 -11.76 -8.58 0.76
N ALA A 207 -11.37 -7.63 1.63
CA ALA A 207 -10.97 -6.28 1.22
C ALA A 207 -9.75 -6.27 0.29
N PRO A 208 -8.65 -7.01 0.57
CA PRO A 208 -7.47 -6.99 -0.28
C PRO A 208 -7.75 -7.49 -1.70
N GLU A 209 -8.50 -8.58 -1.85
CA GLU A 209 -8.83 -9.14 -3.15
C GLU A 209 -9.76 -8.20 -3.92
N HIS A 210 -10.78 -7.65 -3.26
CA HIS A 210 -11.67 -6.70 -3.91
C HIS A 210 -10.89 -5.49 -4.44
N PHE A 211 -10.01 -4.92 -3.62
CA PHE A 211 -9.17 -3.79 -4.01
C PHE A 211 -8.24 -4.15 -5.17
N GLN A 212 -7.55 -5.28 -5.09
CA GLN A 212 -6.70 -5.80 -6.16
C GLN A 212 -7.45 -5.93 -7.48
N ARG A 213 -8.64 -6.56 -7.46
CA ARG A 213 -9.48 -6.73 -8.65
C ARG A 213 -9.80 -5.39 -9.30
N LYS A 214 -10.13 -4.41 -8.46
CA LYS A 214 -10.54 -3.09 -8.90
C LYS A 214 -9.39 -2.38 -9.59
N ILE A 215 -8.20 -2.38 -8.98
CA ILE A 215 -7.02 -1.80 -9.61
C ILE A 215 -6.66 -2.54 -10.90
N GLN A 216 -6.70 -3.89 -10.93
CA GLN A 216 -6.46 -4.65 -12.15
C GLN A 216 -7.41 -4.25 -13.29
N ARG A 217 -8.72 -4.12 -13.01
CA ARG A 217 -9.71 -3.65 -13.98
C ARG A 217 -9.42 -2.24 -14.51
N ILE A 218 -8.96 -1.34 -13.64
CA ILE A 218 -8.59 0.03 -14.05
C ILE A 218 -7.38 0.03 -14.99
N LEU A 219 -6.46 -0.90 -14.76
CA LEU A 219 -5.24 -1.06 -15.53
C LEU A 219 -5.41 -1.96 -16.76
N GLU A 220 -6.60 -2.53 -17.00
CA GLU A 220 -6.86 -3.33 -18.20
C GLU A 220 -6.58 -2.52 -19.47
N GLY A 221 -5.81 -3.13 -20.38
CA GLY A 221 -5.34 -2.48 -21.60
C GLY A 221 -4.22 -1.46 -21.42
N CYS A 222 -3.62 -1.34 -20.23
CA CYS A 222 -2.36 -0.62 -20.04
C CYS A 222 -1.18 -1.58 -20.18
N ASP A 223 -0.23 -1.26 -21.06
CA ASP A 223 1.00 -2.03 -21.23
C ASP A 223 2.09 -1.52 -20.28
N GLY A 224 3.04 -2.39 -19.95
CA GLY A 224 4.17 -2.04 -19.10
C GLY A 224 3.77 -1.57 -17.71
N VAL A 225 2.74 -2.20 -17.13
CA VAL A 225 2.31 -1.95 -15.76
C VAL A 225 2.16 -3.28 -15.03
N VAL A 226 2.60 -3.33 -13.78
CA VAL A 226 2.28 -4.41 -12.85
C VAL A 226 1.68 -3.80 -11.60
N ASN A 227 0.62 -4.43 -11.09
CA ASN A 227 0.05 -4.08 -9.80
C ASN A 227 0.18 -5.26 -8.83
N MET A 228 0.58 -4.96 -7.60
CA MET A 228 0.50 -5.91 -6.50
C MET A 228 0.06 -5.16 -5.24
N THR A 229 -1.15 -5.48 -4.80
CA THR A 229 -1.85 -4.84 -3.70
C THR A 229 -1.98 -3.33 -3.93
N ASP A 230 -1.41 -2.51 -3.05
CA ASP A 230 -1.55 -1.06 -3.04
C ASP A 230 -0.52 -0.34 -3.95
N ASP A 231 0.43 -1.10 -4.49
CA ASP A 231 1.55 -0.61 -5.30
C ASP A 231 1.30 -0.87 -6.79
N ILE A 232 1.47 0.16 -7.61
CA ILE A 232 1.43 0.08 -9.07
C ILE A 232 2.80 0.46 -9.61
N CYS A 233 3.44 -0.45 -10.34
CA CYS A 233 4.72 -0.23 -10.98
C CYS A 233 4.51 -0.04 -12.49
N VAL A 234 4.85 1.14 -13.00
CA VAL A 234 4.88 1.44 -14.44
C VAL A 234 6.32 1.38 -14.92
N TYR A 235 6.55 0.76 -16.06
CA TYR A 235 7.89 0.56 -16.59
C TYR A 235 7.98 0.68 -18.12
N GLY A 236 9.15 1.05 -18.61
CA GLY A 236 9.45 1.19 -20.04
C GLY A 236 10.90 0.90 -20.39
N SER A 237 11.16 0.52 -21.64
CA SER A 237 12.52 0.26 -22.16
C SER A 237 13.32 1.55 -22.35
N ASN A 238 12.63 2.67 -22.49
CA ASN A 238 13.17 4.02 -22.59
C ASN A 238 12.22 5.04 -21.93
N GLN A 239 12.65 6.29 -21.84
CA GLN A 239 11.92 7.35 -21.15
C GLN A 239 10.61 7.74 -21.84
N ASP A 240 10.58 7.81 -23.17
CA ASP A 240 9.38 8.22 -23.92
C ASP A 240 8.28 7.18 -23.81
N GLU A 241 8.62 5.90 -24.01
CA GLU A 241 7.70 4.78 -23.82
C GLU A 241 7.15 4.73 -22.38
N HIS A 242 8.03 4.89 -21.38
CA HIS A 242 7.62 4.94 -19.98
C HIS A 242 6.66 6.11 -19.71
N ASN A 243 6.94 7.30 -20.23
CA ASN A 243 6.10 8.48 -20.01
C ASN A 243 4.72 8.33 -20.67
N GLN A 244 4.65 7.74 -21.87
CA GLN A 244 3.38 7.44 -22.53
C GLN A 244 2.53 6.45 -21.73
N ARG A 245 3.16 5.38 -21.22
CA ARG A 245 2.49 4.40 -20.34
C ARG A 245 2.03 5.03 -19.03
N LEU A 246 2.90 5.81 -18.39
CA LEU A 246 2.59 6.49 -17.14
C LEU A 246 1.42 7.46 -17.31
N ASP A 247 1.40 8.24 -18.39
CA ASP A 247 0.28 9.13 -18.71
C ASP A 247 -1.05 8.37 -18.84
N LYS A 248 -1.04 7.24 -19.57
CA LYS A 248 -2.21 6.37 -19.73
C LYS A 248 -2.70 5.83 -18.38
N VAL A 249 -1.78 5.34 -17.54
CA VAL A 249 -2.09 4.82 -16.20
C VAL A 249 -2.66 5.91 -15.29
N LEU A 250 -2.01 7.07 -15.20
CA LEU A 250 -2.48 8.20 -14.38
C LEU A 250 -3.86 8.67 -14.84
N ARG A 251 -4.10 8.75 -16.15
CA ARG A 251 -5.40 9.10 -16.71
C ARG A 251 -6.50 8.10 -16.33
N ARG A 252 -6.21 6.79 -16.35
CA ARG A 252 -7.14 5.74 -15.92
C ARG A 252 -7.47 5.88 -14.43
N LEU A 253 -6.46 6.04 -13.59
CA LEU A 253 -6.64 6.25 -12.15
C LEU A 253 -7.50 7.49 -11.85
N ALA A 254 -7.24 8.59 -12.56
CA ALA A 254 -7.98 9.83 -12.39
C ALA A 254 -9.44 9.67 -12.81
N SER A 255 -9.69 8.96 -13.92
CA SER A 255 -11.05 8.69 -14.40
C SER A 255 -11.88 7.89 -13.39
N GLU A 256 -11.25 7.11 -12.52
CA GLU A 256 -11.87 6.31 -11.46
C GLU A 256 -11.74 6.94 -10.07
N ARG A 257 -11.29 8.21 -9.99
CA ARG A 257 -11.19 9.00 -8.76
C ARG A 257 -10.31 8.35 -7.68
N VAL A 258 -9.30 7.61 -8.12
CA VAL A 258 -8.26 7.06 -7.26
C VAL A 258 -7.28 8.17 -6.92
N THR A 259 -6.88 8.26 -5.65
CA THR A 259 -5.82 9.18 -5.22
C THR A 259 -4.56 8.42 -4.83
N LEU A 260 -3.42 9.09 -4.95
CA LEU A 260 -2.07 8.58 -4.73
C LEU A 260 -1.42 9.29 -3.56
N ASN A 261 -0.62 8.55 -2.79
CA ASN A 261 0.20 9.12 -1.74
C ASN A 261 1.48 9.68 -2.36
N GLN A 262 1.53 11.01 -2.53
CA GLN A 262 2.66 11.67 -3.20
C GLN A 262 4.01 11.36 -2.53
N GLU A 263 4.07 11.33 -1.20
CA GLU A 263 5.31 11.12 -0.44
C GLU A 263 5.87 9.71 -0.59
N LYS A 264 4.99 8.73 -0.86
CA LYS A 264 5.37 7.33 -1.04
C LYS A 264 5.54 6.93 -2.50
N CYS A 265 5.04 7.73 -3.44
CA CYS A 265 5.29 7.52 -4.86
C CYS A 265 6.77 7.76 -5.19
N VAL A 266 7.35 6.87 -5.98
CA VAL A 266 8.74 6.98 -6.46
C VAL A 266 8.74 7.11 -7.97
N TRP A 267 9.36 8.17 -8.47
CA TRP A 267 9.20 8.60 -9.87
C TRP A 267 10.49 8.40 -10.66
N LYS A 268 10.36 7.88 -11.89
CA LYS A 268 11.43 7.80 -12.90
C LYS A 268 12.78 7.32 -12.36
N ILE A 269 12.80 6.13 -11.78
CA ILE A 269 14.05 5.43 -11.44
C ILE A 269 14.62 4.82 -12.71
N PHE A 270 15.84 5.20 -13.07
CA PHE A 270 16.61 4.54 -14.12
C PHE A 270 17.35 3.33 -13.53
N HIS A 271 17.20 2.16 -14.15
CA HIS A 271 17.90 0.93 -13.74
C HIS A 271 18.67 0.30 -14.90
N LYS A 272 19.97 0.10 -14.70
CA LYS A 272 20.76 -0.97 -15.36
C LYS A 272 20.63 -2.21 -14.47
N ILE A 273 19.74 -3.14 -14.81
CA ILE A 273 19.34 -4.29 -13.96
C ILE A 273 20.51 -5.26 -13.69
N PHE A 274 20.63 -5.74 -12.44
CA PHE A 274 20.48 -7.14 -12.01
C PHE A 274 20.00 -7.16 -10.53
N GLY A 275 18.93 -7.88 -10.16
CA GLY A 275 18.54 -8.10 -8.75
C GLY A 275 17.06 -8.20 -8.40
N THR A 276 16.71 -9.21 -7.60
CA THR A 276 15.36 -9.73 -7.27
C THR A 276 14.36 -8.74 -6.67
N PHE A 277 13.11 -8.81 -7.15
CA PHE A 277 11.92 -8.21 -6.54
C PHE A 277 11.53 -8.98 -5.27
N ASN A 278 11.38 -8.26 -4.15
CA ASN A 278 10.79 -8.79 -2.93
C ASN A 278 9.31 -8.39 -2.82
N ARG A 279 8.53 -9.12 -2.00
CA ARG A 279 7.08 -8.93 -1.71
C ARG A 279 6.63 -7.51 -1.29
N LYS A 280 7.52 -6.53 -1.23
CA LYS A 280 7.27 -5.14 -0.80
C LYS A 280 7.64 -4.06 -1.83
N TRP A 281 7.87 -4.42 -3.10
CA TRP A 281 8.37 -3.47 -4.13
C TRP A 281 9.52 -2.61 -3.60
N SER A 282 10.42 -3.22 -2.85
CA SER A 282 11.69 -2.59 -2.50
C SER A 282 12.62 -2.80 -3.67
N PHE A 283 12.88 -1.74 -4.45
CA PHE A 283 13.95 -1.74 -5.43
C PHE A 283 15.25 -2.00 -4.70
N THR A 284 15.74 -3.23 -4.79
CA THR A 284 17.00 -3.63 -4.16
C THR A 284 17.87 -4.17 -5.28
N THR A 285 18.80 -3.33 -5.73
CA THR A 285 19.84 -3.72 -6.67
C THR A 285 20.65 -4.86 -6.07
N ARG A 286 20.85 -5.96 -6.81
CA ARG A 286 21.93 -6.91 -6.52
C ARG A 286 23.13 -6.50 -7.38
N PRO A 287 24.24 -6.05 -6.82
CA PRO A 287 25.45 -5.91 -7.64
C PRO A 287 25.87 -7.29 -8.16
N ARG A 288 26.48 -7.33 -9.35
CA ARG A 288 27.37 -8.45 -9.69
C ARG A 288 28.66 -8.31 -8.89
#